data_AF-K2DJ72-F1
#
_entry.id   AF-K2DJ72-F1
#
_cell.length_a   1.000
_cell.length_b   1.000
_cell.length_c   1.000
_cell.angle_alpha   90.00
_cell.angle_beta   90.00
_cell.angle_gamma   90.00
#
_symmetry.space_group_name_H-M   'P 1'
#
loop_
_entity.id
_entity.type
_entity.pdbx_description
1 polymer ?
#
loop_
_entity_poly.entity_id
_entity_poly.type
_entity_poly.pdbx_seq_one_letter_code
_entity_poly.pdbx_strand_id
1 'polypeptide(L)'
;TLARLQQLYAEQASLDVLEAIVTLSNADPAEQTSARDWYAHHLDKEPSLVAATRWIAGEKLEHEQFHPQVQRALDHAIRPLLRYRCAACGFEASQHFWQCPGCQTWDSYPARRVEEL
;
A
#
# COMPACT_ATOMS: atom_id res chain seq x y z
N THR A 1 16.28 1.53 -11.02
CA THR A 1 15.67 2.86 -10.77
C THR A 1 14.23 2.83 -11.25
N LEU A 2 13.45 3.90 -11.36
CA LEU A 2 11.97 3.85 -11.47
C LEU A 2 11.38 2.82 -12.47
N ALA A 3 11.91 2.75 -13.70
CA ALA A 3 11.44 1.82 -14.74
C ALA A 3 11.46 0.34 -14.32
N ARG A 4 12.43 -0.08 -13.49
CA ARG A 4 12.49 -1.46 -13.00
C ARG A 4 11.35 -1.76 -12.03
N LEU A 5 10.97 -0.80 -11.19
CA LEU A 5 9.82 -0.96 -10.29
C LEU A 5 8.51 -1.01 -11.06
N GLN A 6 8.36 -0.18 -12.09
CA GLN A 6 7.18 -0.22 -12.97
C GLN A 6 7.02 -1.59 -13.66
N GLN A 7 8.13 -2.20 -14.11
CA GLN A 7 8.11 -3.55 -14.66
C GLN A 7 7.69 -4.60 -13.61
N LEU A 8 8.29 -4.55 -12.41
CA LEU A 8 7.94 -5.47 -11.32
C LEU A 8 6.47 -5.32 -10.91
N TYR A 9 5.97 -4.09 -10.86
CA TYR A 9 4.57 -3.79 -10.58
C TYR A 9 3.62 -4.36 -11.65
N ALA A 10 4.05 -4.36 -12.92
CA ALA A 10 3.27 -4.96 -14.00
C ALA A 10 3.19 -6.49 -13.89
N GLU A 11 4.24 -7.14 -13.35
CA GLU A 11 4.25 -8.58 -13.07
C GLU A 11 3.40 -8.92 -11.84
N GLN A 12 3.47 -8.10 -10.78
CA GLN A 12 2.67 -8.25 -9.57
C GLN A 12 2.35 -6.88 -8.96
N ALA A 13 1.06 -6.55 -8.86
CA ALA A 13 0.58 -5.26 -8.37
C ALA A 13 0.72 -5.15 -6.83
N SER A 14 1.96 -5.03 -6.35
CA SER A 14 2.26 -4.94 -4.92
C SER A 14 2.12 -3.51 -4.38
N LEU A 15 1.52 -3.36 -3.20
CA LEU A 15 1.39 -2.08 -2.47
C LEU A 15 2.76 -1.47 -2.13
N ASP A 16 3.72 -2.27 -1.68
CA ASP A 16 5.06 -1.76 -1.35
C ASP A 16 5.81 -1.26 -2.59
N VAL A 17 5.62 -1.93 -3.75
CA VAL A 17 6.20 -1.48 -5.03
C VAL A 17 5.50 -0.23 -5.53
N LEU A 18 4.17 -0.14 -5.40
CA LEU A 18 3.38 1.04 -5.74
C LEU A 18 3.85 2.28 -4.96
N GLU A 19 3.97 2.17 -3.64
CA GLU A 19 4.44 3.27 -2.77
C GLU A 19 5.87 3.70 -3.14
N ALA A 20 6.74 2.75 -3.50
CA ALA A 20 8.08 3.07 -3.98
C ALA A 20 8.08 3.80 -5.33
N ILE A 21 7.20 3.41 -6.26
CA ILE A 21 7.00 4.12 -7.55
C ILE A 21 6.51 5.55 -7.27
N VAL A 22 5.46 5.72 -6.47
CA VAL A 22 4.90 7.04 -6.12
C VAL A 22 5.97 7.94 -5.47
N THR A 23 6.75 7.39 -4.55
CA THR A 23 7.83 8.14 -3.86
C THR A 23 8.88 8.63 -4.85
N LEU A 24 9.33 7.78 -5.77
CA LEU A 24 10.33 8.14 -6.77
C LEU A 24 9.79 9.08 -7.84
N SER A 25 8.56 8.87 -8.32
CA SER A 25 7.90 9.75 -9.28
C SER A 25 7.72 11.17 -8.73
N ASN A 26 7.30 11.31 -7.46
CA ASN A 26 7.19 12.63 -6.83
C ASN A 26 8.53 13.34 -6.64
N ALA A 27 9.63 12.59 -6.55
CA ALA A 27 10.97 13.14 -6.39
C ALA A 27 11.60 13.58 -7.72
N ASP A 28 11.05 13.16 -8.87
CA ASP A 28 11.54 13.50 -10.20
C ASP A 28 10.65 14.56 -10.86
N PRO A 29 11.12 15.82 -11.00
CA PRO A 29 10.35 16.88 -11.64
C PRO A 29 10.07 16.64 -13.13
N ALA A 30 10.82 15.73 -13.77
CA ALA A 30 10.61 15.37 -15.17
C ALA A 30 9.49 14.34 -15.36
N GLU A 31 8.98 13.74 -14.28
CA GLU A 31 7.88 12.79 -14.34
C GLU A 31 6.53 13.54 -14.39
N GLN A 32 5.71 13.28 -15.41
CA GLN A 32 4.39 13.92 -15.54
C GLN A 32 3.29 13.19 -14.78
N THR A 33 3.49 11.91 -14.46
CA THR A 33 2.48 11.08 -13.79
C THR A 33 2.38 11.44 -12.33
N SER A 34 1.20 11.88 -11.87
CA SER A 34 1.03 12.22 -10.46
C SER A 34 0.93 10.97 -9.58
N ALA A 35 1.21 11.11 -8.28
CA ALA A 35 0.93 10.08 -7.30
C ALA A 35 -0.51 9.56 -7.35
N ARG A 36 -1.48 10.46 -7.62
CA ARG A 36 -2.90 10.11 -7.68
C ARG A 36 -3.23 9.23 -8.89
N ASP A 37 -2.56 9.46 -10.02
CA ASP A 37 -2.75 8.64 -11.22
C ASP A 37 -2.28 7.20 -10.99
N TRP A 38 -1.19 7.02 -10.23
CA TRP A 38 -0.71 5.69 -9.83
C TRP A 38 -1.69 4.95 -8.93
N TYR A 39 -2.26 5.62 -7.92
CA TYR A 39 -3.29 4.99 -7.07
C TYR A 39 -4.56 4.68 -7.87
N ALA A 40 -5.00 5.56 -8.76
CA ALA A 40 -6.15 5.30 -9.63
C ALA A 40 -5.90 4.11 -10.57
N HIS A 41 -4.70 4.02 -11.16
CA HIS A 41 -4.30 2.88 -11.98
C HIS A 41 -4.25 1.57 -11.17
N HIS A 42 -3.82 1.64 -9.91
CA HIS A 42 -3.86 0.47 -9.03
C HIS A 42 -5.29 0.02 -8.74
N LEU A 43 -6.21 0.96 -8.44
CA LEU A 43 -7.62 0.65 -8.18
C LEU A 43 -8.34 0.01 -9.37
N ASP A 44 -7.93 0.33 -10.60
CA ASP A 44 -8.46 -0.31 -11.82
C ASP A 44 -8.01 -1.77 -11.93
N LYS A 45 -6.81 -2.09 -11.44
CA LYS A 45 -6.26 -3.45 -11.46
C LYS A 45 -6.71 -4.29 -10.27
N GLU A 46 -6.69 -3.72 -9.07
CA GLU A 46 -6.91 -4.40 -7.80
C GLU A 46 -7.74 -3.52 -6.86
N PRO A 47 -8.87 -4.02 -6.31
CA PRO A 47 -9.62 -3.29 -5.30
C PRO A 47 -8.81 -3.21 -3.99
N SER A 48 -8.20 -2.06 -3.73
CA SER A 48 -7.42 -1.79 -2.50
C SER A 48 -7.99 -0.60 -1.73
N LEU A 49 -8.32 -0.83 -0.46
CA LEU A 49 -8.70 0.22 0.48
C LEU A 49 -7.49 1.08 0.85
N VAL A 50 -6.26 0.52 0.91
CA VAL A 50 -5.04 1.31 1.10
C VAL A 50 -4.89 2.32 -0.04
N ALA A 51 -4.91 1.87 -1.30
CA ALA A 51 -4.77 2.75 -2.46
C ALA A 51 -5.91 3.77 -2.55
N ALA A 52 -7.16 3.37 -2.27
CA ALA A 52 -8.31 4.29 -2.23
C ALA A 52 -8.13 5.37 -1.16
N THR A 53 -7.65 4.99 0.04
CA THR A 53 -7.38 5.92 1.14
C THR A 53 -6.30 6.92 0.78
N ARG A 54 -5.23 6.49 0.09
CA ARG A 54 -4.17 7.38 -0.39
C ARG A 54 -4.64 8.30 -1.50
N TRP A 55 -5.48 7.81 -2.40
CA TRP A 55 -6.07 8.59 -3.49
C TRP A 55 -7.00 9.71 -2.95
N ILE A 56 -7.87 9.38 -1.99
CA ILE A 56 -8.81 10.32 -1.35
C ILE A 56 -8.05 11.43 -0.59
N ALA A 57 -6.89 11.12 -0.01
CA ALA A 57 -6.10 12.10 0.75
C ALA A 57 -5.72 13.33 -0.07
N GLY A 58 -5.56 13.19 -1.38
CA GLY A 58 -5.25 14.29 -2.31
C GLY A 58 -6.46 14.79 -3.11
N GLU A 59 -7.66 14.28 -2.85
CA GLU A 59 -8.88 14.68 -3.56
C GLU A 59 -9.56 15.88 -2.92
N LYS A 60 -10.09 16.77 -3.77
CA LYS A 60 -10.99 17.83 -3.35
C LYS A 60 -12.42 17.31 -3.31
N LEU A 61 -13.01 17.26 -2.12
CA LEU A 61 -14.39 16.85 -1.93
C LEU A 61 -15.32 18.05 -2.01
N GLU A 62 -16.56 17.82 -2.46
CA GLU A 62 -17.61 18.84 -2.44
C GLU A 62 -17.79 19.45 -1.04
N HIS A 63 -17.62 18.63 0.00
CA HIS A 63 -17.74 19.01 1.40
C HIS A 63 -16.39 18.90 2.13
N GLU A 64 -15.42 19.75 1.78
CA GLU A 64 -14.07 19.83 2.35
C GLU A 64 -14.02 19.79 3.89
N GLN A 65 -15.01 20.38 4.57
CA GLN A 65 -15.12 20.39 6.04
C GLN A 65 -15.19 19.00 6.69
N PHE A 66 -15.56 17.96 5.94
CA PHE A 66 -15.60 16.58 6.39
C PHE A 66 -14.38 15.76 5.95
N HIS A 67 -13.54 16.29 5.05
CA HIS A 67 -12.37 15.60 4.51
C HIS A 67 -11.44 15.09 5.62
N PRO A 68 -11.07 15.87 6.65
CA PRO A 68 -10.21 15.39 7.73
C PRO A 68 -10.82 14.25 8.56
N GLN A 69 -12.14 14.21 8.72
CA GLN A 69 -12.85 13.17 9.48
C GLN A 69 -12.87 11.87 8.67
N VAL A 70 -13.19 11.97 7.38
CA VAL A 70 -13.18 10.84 6.44
C VAL A 70 -11.78 10.26 6.34
N GLN A 71 -10.77 11.10 6.10
CA GLN A 71 -9.39 10.66 5.97
C GLN A 71 -8.90 9.96 7.25
N ARG A 72 -9.20 10.50 8.44
CA ARG A 72 -8.83 9.85 9.71
C ARG A 72 -9.49 8.49 9.90
N ALA A 73 -10.76 8.34 9.50
CA ALA A 73 -11.47 7.07 9.59
C ALA A 73 -10.86 6.03 8.64
N LEU A 74 -10.55 6.42 7.41
CA LEU A 74 -9.89 5.56 6.42
C LEU A 74 -8.47 5.18 6.88
N ASP A 75 -7.66 6.16 7.32
CA ASP A 75 -6.32 5.94 7.86
C ASP A 75 -6.33 4.98 9.05
N HIS A 76 -7.38 5.00 9.88
CA HIS A 76 -7.56 4.05 10.97
C HIS A 76 -7.89 2.64 10.44
N ALA A 77 -8.83 2.55 9.48
CA ALA A 77 -9.30 1.30 8.91
C ALA A 77 -8.20 0.52 8.17
N ILE A 78 -7.25 1.22 7.53
CA ILE A 78 -6.17 0.56 6.76
C ILE A 78 -4.99 0.09 7.61
N ARG A 79 -4.87 0.48 8.88
CA ARG A 79 -3.74 0.05 9.73
C ARG A 79 -3.57 -1.48 9.85
N PRO A 80 -4.62 -2.28 10.09
CA PRO A 80 -4.49 -3.74 10.10
C PRO A 80 -4.11 -4.31 8.73
N LEU A 81 -4.57 -3.69 7.66
CA LEU A 81 -4.35 -4.11 6.28
C LEU A 81 -2.88 -4.02 5.83
N LEU A 82 -2.13 -3.08 6.42
CA LEU A 82 -0.70 -2.87 6.13
C LEU A 82 0.26 -3.80 6.91
N ARG A 83 -0.27 -4.75 7.69
CA ARG A 83 0.54 -5.67 8.50
C ARG A 83 1.08 -6.82 7.66
N TYR A 84 2.07 -7.52 8.20
CA TYR A 84 2.51 -8.82 7.74
C TYR A 84 1.76 -9.91 8.50
N ARG A 85 1.37 -11.00 7.83
CA ARG A 85 0.73 -12.17 8.46
C ARG A 85 1.56 -13.42 8.22
N CYS A 86 1.89 -14.13 9.29
CA CYS A 86 2.60 -15.40 9.21
C CYS A 86 1.74 -16.43 8.47
N ALA A 87 2.27 -17.05 7.42
CA ALA A 87 1.58 -18.09 6.65
C ALA A 87 1.45 -19.42 7.41
N ALA A 88 2.25 -19.64 8.47
CA ALA A 88 2.21 -20.86 9.27
C ALA A 88 1.16 -20.81 10.40
N CYS A 89 0.99 -19.66 11.08
CA CYS A 89 0.11 -19.57 12.25
C CYS A 89 -0.84 -18.37 12.26
N GLY A 90 -0.78 -17.48 11.27
CA GLY A 90 -1.64 -16.30 11.19
C GLY A 90 -1.25 -15.14 12.10
N PHE A 91 -0.14 -15.21 12.84
CA PHE A 91 0.32 -14.10 13.68
C PHE A 91 0.61 -12.85 12.82
N GLU A 92 -0.02 -11.73 13.18
CA GLU A 92 0.14 -10.45 12.49
C GLU A 92 1.15 -9.54 13.19
N ALA A 93 1.97 -8.84 12.40
CA ALA A 93 2.95 -7.89 12.89
C ALA A 93 3.02 -6.64 12.00
N SER A 94 3.27 -5.48 12.61
CA SER A 94 3.52 -4.23 11.86
C SER A 94 4.91 -4.18 11.21
N GLN A 95 5.85 -4.97 11.73
CA GLN A 95 7.22 -5.06 11.23
C GLN A 95 7.50 -6.48 10.75
N HIS A 96 8.46 -6.61 9.84
CA HIS A 96 8.88 -7.91 9.35
C HIS A 96 9.74 -8.62 10.39
N PHE A 97 9.46 -9.90 10.63
CA PHE A 97 10.25 -10.75 11.50
C PHE A 97 10.72 -11.98 10.72
N TRP A 98 12.04 -12.20 10.67
CA TRP A 98 12.60 -13.41 10.05
C TRP A 98 12.16 -14.69 10.77
N GLN A 99 11.99 -14.64 12.09
CA GLN A 99 11.43 -15.72 12.89
C GLN A 99 10.10 -15.26 13.51
N CYS A 100 9.02 -16.01 13.24
CA CYS A 100 7.69 -15.63 13.71
C CYS A 100 7.59 -15.70 15.25
N PRO A 101 7.19 -14.61 15.94
CA PRO A 101 7.02 -14.63 17.40
C PRO A 101 5.94 -15.60 17.90
N GLY A 102 4.93 -15.91 17.08
CA GLY A 102 3.82 -16.78 17.46
C GLY A 102 4.14 -18.28 17.40
N CYS A 103 4.77 -18.74 16.32
CA CYS A 103 5.04 -20.17 16.08
C CYS A 103 6.52 -20.54 15.97
N GLN A 104 7.43 -19.56 16.07
CA GLN A 104 8.88 -19.72 15.96
C GLN A 104 9.39 -20.21 14.59
N THR A 105 8.51 -20.31 13.58
CA THR A 105 8.88 -20.67 12.20
C THR A 105 9.68 -19.55 11.53
N TRP A 106 10.76 -19.93 10.87
CA TRP A 106 11.59 -19.04 10.07
C TRP A 106 11.01 -18.81 8.69
N ASP A 107 11.23 -17.61 8.14
CA ASP A 107 10.88 -17.23 6.76
C ASP A 107 9.41 -17.52 6.40
N SER A 108 8.52 -17.25 7.36
CA SER A 108 7.10 -17.59 7.29
C SER A 108 6.19 -16.42 6.87
N TYR A 109 6.77 -15.25 6.61
CA TYR A 109 6.04 -14.06 6.18
C TYR A 109 6.21 -13.86 4.67
N PRO A 110 5.14 -13.98 3.87
CA PRO A 110 5.21 -13.65 2.45
C PRO A 110 5.52 -12.16 2.27
N ALA A 111 6.11 -11.81 1.12
CA ALA A 111 6.35 -10.41 0.71
C ALA A 111 5.05 -9.73 0.23
N ARG A 112 3.97 -9.86 1.01
CA ARG A 112 2.64 -9.31 0.76
C ARG A 112 2.04 -8.82 2.07
N ARG A 113 1.36 -7.67 2.04
CA ARG A 113 0.60 -7.12 3.15
C ARG A 113 -0.72 -7.86 3.32
N VAL A 114 -1.33 -7.77 4.50
CA VAL A 114 -2.60 -8.43 4.82
C VAL A 114 -3.70 -8.15 3.81
N GLU A 115 -3.81 -6.92 3.28
CA GLU A 115 -4.78 -6.61 2.22
C GLU A 115 -4.59 -7.43 0.95
N GLU A 116 -3.35 -7.77 0.64
CA GLU A 116 -2.99 -8.51 -0.56
C GLU A 116 -3.07 -10.02 -0.34
N LEU A 117 -3.38 -10.53 0.87
CA LEU A 117 -3.35 -11.97 1.17
C LEU A 117 -4.65 -12.73 0.93
#